data_AF-A0A915AKE5-F1
#
_entry.id   AF-A0A915AKE5-F1
#
_cell.length_a   1.000
_cell.length_b   1.000
_cell.length_c   1.000
_cell.angle_alpha   90.00
_cell.angle_beta   90.00
_cell.angle_gamma   90.00
#
_symmetry.space_group_name_H-M   'P 1'
#
loop_
_entity.id
_entity.type
_entity.pdbx_description
1 polymer ?
#
loop_
_entity_poly.entity_id
_entity_poly.type
_entity_poly.pdbx_seq_one_letter_code
_entity_poly.pdbx_strand_id
1 'polypeptide(L)'
;YLKFHLMFYEWLAFISMISLLSMNIYLNIFGEQNIPSFMPKNEQTFEKTLPSSDVDEPHLRLSLANDSWTSTTQWPMLQARKQFKDITGPPILEHYAIGDKECKRAINDEKFASIIAKRNHRLSRTVDERIDVSCEAVRSRGYYPSHIGDKFSIAYVRVVYKDYHLQELFFNLMYSPENIFCYAIDRKASIKFHQQMRNLSYCFPNIYLTKTEYDVDSAGHNMDQSFLECLQTIRHLPNWKYAILLQNHDIPLKTNREVIAILQSLNGTNDVSISRPIANRVPNHTDWSYKALNLFKDENENDNRIFKIAKGSTAGSLSRAFVEFILDKLNLTTILKRFSKVHYGMDEMIIPSLNSDDGLDAPGGFTRRCINRQSSFITRYVVWGWSRLPCKSGRYRHSVCVFGIEDLRILCNSRYLFANKMLAENDYFAISCWAKILHNRTHNHDGHRHIDVEFYSLLPSVRFNKNRQKWRANLKAFNC
;
A
#
# COMPACT_ATOMS: atom_id res chain seq x y z
N TYR A 1 -22.08 -38.20 -36.22
CA TYR A 1 -21.44 -37.53 -35.06
C TYR A 1 -19.94 -37.81 -34.95
N LEU A 2 -19.46 -39.07 -34.96
CA LEU A 2 -18.00 -39.33 -34.86
C LEU A 2 -17.16 -38.82 -36.05
N LYS A 3 -17.67 -38.90 -37.30
CA LYS A 3 -16.96 -38.39 -38.49
C LYS A 3 -16.78 -36.86 -38.51
N PHE A 4 -17.69 -36.11 -37.87
CA PHE A 4 -17.62 -34.64 -37.83
C PHE A 4 -16.57 -34.15 -36.82
N HIS A 5 -16.34 -34.90 -35.74
CA HIS A 5 -15.28 -34.60 -34.78
C HIS A 5 -13.89 -34.87 -35.34
N LEU A 6 -13.70 -35.96 -36.11
CA LEU A 6 -12.42 -36.25 -36.76
C LEU A 6 -12.00 -35.17 -37.77
N MET A 7 -12.93 -34.71 -38.61
CA MET A 7 -12.66 -33.61 -39.54
C MET A 7 -12.30 -32.29 -38.82
N PHE A 8 -12.90 -32.01 -37.66
CA PHE A 8 -12.61 -30.80 -36.89
C PHE A 8 -11.20 -30.82 -36.27
N TYR A 9 -10.74 -31.98 -35.81
CA TYR A 9 -9.38 -32.14 -35.28
C TYR A 9 -8.31 -32.09 -36.38
N GLU A 10 -8.57 -32.66 -37.56
CA GLU A 10 -7.67 -32.54 -38.71
C GLU A 10 -7.56 -31.10 -39.21
N TRP A 11 -8.66 -30.33 -39.16
CA TRP A 11 -8.66 -28.90 -39.51
C TRP A 11 -7.85 -28.04 -38.53
N LEU A 12 -7.95 -28.31 -37.22
CA LEU A 12 -7.17 -27.61 -36.19
C LEU A 12 -5.67 -27.95 -36.28
N ALA A 13 -5.33 -29.20 -36.60
CA ALA A 13 -3.94 -29.60 -36.83
C ALA A 13 -3.33 -28.88 -38.05
N PHE A 14 -4.11 -28.70 -39.12
CA PHE A 14 -3.68 -27.99 -40.33
C PHE A 14 -3.41 -26.50 -40.07
N ILE A 15 -4.25 -25.81 -39.28
CA ILE A 15 -4.04 -24.41 -38.88
C ILE A 15 -2.78 -24.26 -38.00
N SER A 16 -2.55 -25.19 -37.10
CA SER A 16 -1.34 -25.18 -36.25
C SER A 16 -0.06 -25.38 -37.07
N MET A 17 -0.11 -26.19 -38.13
CA MET A 17 1.03 -26.42 -39.03
C MET A 17 1.36 -25.16 -39.86
N ILE A 18 0.35 -24.45 -40.37
CA ILE A 18 0.53 -23.18 -41.10
C ILE A 18 1.11 -22.09 -40.18
N SER A 19 0.72 -22.08 -38.91
CA SER A 19 1.23 -21.13 -37.91
C SER A 19 2.71 -21.38 -37.57
N LEU A 20 3.14 -22.64 -37.54
CA LEU A 20 4.55 -23.01 -37.34
C LEU A 20 5.42 -22.74 -38.58
N LEU A 21 4.87 -22.93 -39.78
CA LEU A 21 5.55 -22.60 -41.05
C LEU A 21 5.75 -21.08 -41.20
N SER A 22 4.76 -20.27 -40.84
CA SER A 22 4.87 -18.80 -40.88
C SER A 22 5.86 -18.24 -39.85
N MET A 23 5.99 -18.89 -38.68
CA MET A 23 6.96 -18.51 -37.65
C MET A 23 8.41 -18.89 -38.03
N ASN A 24 8.60 -20.01 -38.74
CA ASN A 24 9.92 -20.41 -39.28
C ASN A 24 10.36 -19.53 -40.47
N ILE A 25 9.42 -19.08 -41.31
CA ILE A 25 9.71 -18.12 -42.40
C ILE A 25 10.12 -16.76 -41.81
N TYR A 26 9.50 -16.32 -40.70
CA TYR A 26 9.85 -15.05 -40.05
C TYR A 26 11.25 -15.08 -39.39
N LEU A 27 11.65 -16.23 -38.82
CA LEU A 27 12.98 -16.42 -38.24
C LEU A 27 14.09 -16.56 -39.28
N ASN A 28 13.79 -17.12 -40.46
CA ASN A 28 14.77 -17.25 -41.56
C ASN A 28 14.93 -15.99 -42.43
N ILE A 29 14.03 -15.00 -42.34
CA ILE A 29 14.12 -13.75 -43.12
C ILE A 29 14.77 -12.61 -42.32
N PHE A 30 14.72 -12.64 -40.98
CA PHE A 30 15.20 -11.54 -40.13
C PHE A 30 16.32 -11.92 -39.14
N GLY A 31 16.86 -13.13 -39.23
CA GLY A 31 18.10 -13.50 -38.54
C GLY A 31 19.31 -13.22 -39.42
N GLU A 32 20.29 -12.48 -38.87
CA GLU A 32 21.59 -12.10 -39.47
C GLU A 32 21.60 -10.83 -40.33
N GLN A 33 21.87 -9.67 -39.72
CA GLN A 33 22.91 -8.74 -40.19
C GLN A 33 23.55 -7.98 -39.00
N ASN A 34 24.88 -7.97 -39.00
CA ASN A 34 25.78 -7.22 -38.12
C ASN A 34 25.86 -5.72 -38.50
N ILE A 35 26.60 -4.94 -37.69
CA ILE A 35 27.33 -3.67 -37.98
C ILE A 35 26.58 -2.35 -37.60
N PRO A 36 27.21 -1.25 -37.09
CA PRO A 36 28.34 -1.06 -36.15
C PRO A 36 28.11 0.03 -35.07
N SER A 37 29.11 0.21 -34.20
CA SER A 37 29.35 1.37 -33.33
C SER A 37 29.49 2.71 -34.09
N PHE A 38 28.87 3.78 -33.59
CA PHE A 38 29.22 5.16 -33.95
C PHE A 38 29.20 6.10 -32.73
N MET A 39 30.38 6.64 -32.41
CA MET A 39 30.56 7.89 -31.66
C MET A 39 30.13 9.09 -32.52
N PRO A 40 29.83 10.24 -31.92
CA PRO A 40 30.12 11.54 -32.52
C PRO A 40 31.20 12.28 -31.73
N LYS A 41 32.24 12.73 -32.45
CA LYS A 41 33.19 13.75 -32.03
C LYS A 41 33.08 14.93 -33.00
N ASN A 42 33.24 16.11 -32.41
CA ASN A 42 33.64 17.40 -32.97
C ASN A 42 32.54 18.35 -33.46
N GLU A 43 32.34 19.41 -32.67
CA GLU A 43 32.40 20.77 -33.19
C GLU A 43 33.48 21.56 -32.42
N GLN A 44 34.23 22.36 -33.18
CA GLN A 44 35.45 23.05 -32.79
C GLN A 44 35.17 24.47 -32.26
N THR A 45 35.79 24.78 -31.13
CA THR A 45 36.50 26.02 -30.74
C THR A 45 35.99 27.40 -31.18
N PHE A 46 35.76 28.27 -30.18
CA PHE A 46 36.36 29.60 -30.13
C PHE A 46 36.74 29.95 -28.68
N GLU A 47 38.03 30.18 -28.45
CA GLU A 47 38.60 30.74 -27.21
C GLU A 47 38.30 32.25 -27.11
N LYS A 48 38.12 32.75 -25.87
CA LYS A 48 38.77 33.99 -25.41
C LYS A 48 38.68 34.15 -23.87
N THR A 49 39.86 34.04 -23.25
CA THR A 49 40.43 34.91 -22.20
C THR A 49 39.68 35.14 -20.87
N LEU A 50 40.29 34.58 -19.81
CA LEU A 50 40.33 34.98 -18.38
C LEU A 50 40.66 36.48 -18.18
N PRO A 51 40.32 37.15 -17.03
CA PRO A 51 40.96 36.85 -15.74
C PRO A 51 40.12 37.00 -14.44
N SER A 52 40.78 36.55 -13.37
CA SER A 52 40.51 36.53 -11.94
C SER A 52 40.04 37.82 -11.27
N SER A 53 39.19 37.66 -10.25
CA SER A 53 39.18 38.39 -8.95
C SER A 53 38.24 37.60 -8.02
N ASP A 54 38.75 37.01 -6.94
CA ASP A 54 38.80 37.57 -5.57
C ASP A 54 37.53 38.34 -5.18
N VAL A 55 36.89 37.90 -4.08
CA VAL A 55 36.34 38.69 -2.95
C VAL A 55 35.26 37.87 -2.21
N ASP A 56 35.68 37.41 -1.03
CA ASP A 56 35.03 37.44 0.28
C ASP A 56 33.68 36.75 0.60
N GLU A 57 33.83 35.78 1.50
CA GLU A 57 32.92 35.35 2.57
C GLU A 57 32.46 36.55 3.42
N PRO A 58 31.26 36.48 4.03
CA PRO A 58 31.18 36.99 5.40
C PRO A 58 30.59 35.98 6.36
N HIS A 59 31.42 35.68 7.35
CA HIS A 59 31.05 35.28 8.70
C HIS A 59 29.88 36.10 9.26
N LEU A 60 28.93 35.42 9.88
CA LEU A 60 28.15 35.98 10.99
C LEU A 60 28.03 34.94 12.10
N ARG A 61 29.00 35.01 13.02
CA ARG A 61 28.86 34.57 14.41
C ARG A 61 27.94 35.57 15.12
N LEU A 62 26.90 35.07 15.78
CA LEU A 62 26.20 35.74 16.89
C LEU A 62 26.02 34.65 17.96
N SER A 63 26.99 34.52 18.86
CA SER A 63 26.97 35.05 20.24
C SER A 63 25.77 34.56 21.05
N LEU A 64 26.09 33.64 21.96
CA LEU A 64 25.29 33.21 23.09
C LEU A 64 24.87 34.43 23.92
N ALA A 65 23.57 34.61 24.10
CA ALA A 65 23.01 35.40 25.20
C ALA A 65 21.87 34.59 25.81
N ASN A 66 22.07 34.23 27.08
CA ASN A 66 21.02 33.80 27.99
C ASN A 66 19.95 34.89 28.03
N ASP A 67 18.69 34.54 27.79
CA ASP A 67 17.58 35.23 28.43
C ASP A 67 16.39 34.30 28.59
N SER A 68 16.05 34.08 29.85
CA SER A 68 14.84 33.46 30.35
C SER A 68 13.62 34.28 29.90
N TRP A 69 12.76 33.69 29.09
CA TRP A 69 11.40 34.20 28.86
C TRP A 69 10.39 33.07 29.00
N THR A 70 9.78 33.02 30.18
CA THR A 70 8.44 32.50 30.38
C THR A 70 7.47 33.38 29.60
N SER A 71 6.88 32.89 28.52
CA SER A 71 5.66 33.48 27.99
C SER A 71 4.70 32.40 27.49
N THR A 72 3.59 32.34 28.20
CA THR A 72 2.39 31.57 27.92
C THR A 72 1.74 32.12 26.67
N THR A 73 2.08 31.60 25.49
CA THR A 73 1.33 31.94 24.27
C THR A 73 0.04 31.12 24.24
N GLN A 74 -0.98 31.63 24.94
CA GLN A 74 -2.36 31.22 24.73
C GLN A 74 -2.71 31.39 23.26
N TRP A 75 -2.94 30.27 22.57
CA TRP A 75 -3.69 30.27 21.33
C TRP A 75 -5.04 30.95 21.58
N PRO A 76 -5.51 31.88 20.72
CA PRO A 76 -6.86 32.39 20.86
C PRO A 76 -7.81 31.22 20.64
N MET A 77 -8.44 30.76 21.72
CA MET A 77 -9.69 30.02 21.68
C MET A 77 -10.77 30.95 21.12
N LEU A 78 -10.73 31.17 19.81
CA LEU A 78 -11.89 31.65 19.08
C LEU A 78 -12.93 30.55 19.17
N GLN A 79 -13.97 30.82 19.94
CA GLN A 79 -15.19 30.04 20.08
C GLN A 79 -15.72 29.69 18.69
N ALA A 80 -15.35 28.52 18.19
CA ALA A 80 -15.92 27.93 16.99
C ALA A 80 -17.29 27.31 17.33
N ARG A 81 -18.27 28.18 17.63
CA ARG A 81 -19.69 27.86 17.49
C ARG A 81 -20.21 28.49 16.19
N LYS A 82 -19.55 28.16 15.07
CA LYS A 82 -20.25 28.10 13.79
C LYS A 82 -20.80 26.70 13.70
N GLN A 83 -22.12 26.58 13.82
CA GLN A 83 -22.91 25.42 13.44
C GLN A 83 -22.34 24.86 12.13
N PHE A 84 -21.58 23.77 12.19
CA PHE A 84 -21.30 22.97 11.00
C PHE A 84 -22.67 22.50 10.54
N LYS A 85 -23.15 23.02 9.39
CA LYS A 85 -24.30 22.45 8.67
C LYS A 85 -24.14 20.93 8.70
N ASP A 86 -25.18 20.20 9.08
CA ASP A 86 -25.19 18.74 9.23
C ASP A 86 -24.40 18.05 8.09
N ILE A 87 -23.13 17.74 8.33
CA ILE A 87 -22.31 16.98 7.37
C ILE A 87 -22.72 15.52 7.56
N THR A 88 -23.66 15.06 6.76
CA THR A 88 -24.31 13.75 6.94
C THR A 88 -23.65 12.61 6.17
N GLY A 89 -22.48 12.80 5.55
CA GLY A 89 -21.91 11.81 4.63
C GLY A 89 -20.39 11.89 4.42
N PRO A 90 -19.83 10.88 3.73
CA PRO A 90 -18.42 10.86 3.34
C PRO A 90 -18.14 11.84 2.17
N PRO A 91 -16.90 12.33 2.00
CA PRO A 91 -16.53 13.27 0.93
C PRO A 91 -16.49 12.54 -0.43
N ILE A 92 -17.65 12.37 -1.05
CA ILE A 92 -17.81 11.76 -2.37
C ILE A 92 -18.18 12.83 -3.42
N LEU A 93 -17.91 12.51 -4.68
CA LEU A 93 -18.29 13.33 -5.81
C LEU A 93 -19.74 13.03 -6.19
N GLU A 94 -20.69 13.71 -5.55
CA GLU A 94 -22.13 13.40 -5.65
C GLU A 94 -22.66 13.36 -7.09
N HIS A 95 -22.15 14.21 -7.99
CA HIS A 95 -22.52 14.18 -9.41
C HIS A 95 -22.26 12.81 -10.05
N TYR A 96 -21.19 12.12 -9.65
CA TYR A 96 -20.80 10.83 -10.21
C TYR A 96 -21.33 9.65 -9.39
N ALA A 97 -22.07 9.87 -8.31
CA ALA A 97 -22.60 8.83 -7.43
C ALA A 97 -24.05 8.45 -7.79
N ILE A 98 -24.48 7.27 -7.36
CA ILE A 98 -25.89 6.86 -7.38
C ILE A 98 -26.54 7.04 -6.01
N GLY A 99 -27.87 7.02 -5.99
CA GLY A 99 -28.66 7.21 -4.78
C GLY A 99 -28.52 6.05 -3.78
N ASP A 100 -28.74 6.34 -2.49
CA ASP A 100 -28.54 5.37 -1.41
C ASP A 100 -29.43 4.13 -1.53
N LYS A 101 -30.66 4.30 -2.02
CA LYS A 101 -31.59 3.20 -2.30
C LYS A 101 -31.04 2.27 -3.39
N GLU A 102 -30.40 2.84 -4.41
CA GLU A 102 -29.77 2.06 -5.48
C GLU A 102 -28.52 1.36 -4.97
N CYS A 103 -27.67 2.03 -4.19
CA CYS A 103 -26.52 1.39 -3.53
C CYS A 103 -26.96 0.18 -2.69
N LYS A 104 -27.96 0.35 -1.81
CA LYS A 104 -28.50 -0.72 -0.96
C LYS A 104 -29.07 -1.88 -1.80
N ARG A 105 -29.74 -1.58 -2.90
CA ARG A 105 -30.27 -2.60 -3.82
C ARG A 105 -29.16 -3.35 -4.52
N ALA A 106 -28.15 -2.65 -5.06
CA ALA A 106 -27.05 -3.26 -5.81
C ALA A 106 -26.24 -4.28 -4.99
N ILE A 107 -26.10 -4.09 -3.68
CA ILE A 107 -25.43 -5.07 -2.81
C ILE A 107 -26.23 -6.38 -2.70
N ASN A 108 -27.56 -6.31 -2.76
CA ASN A 108 -28.45 -7.44 -2.45
C ASN A 108 -29.03 -8.11 -3.70
N ASP A 109 -29.00 -7.43 -4.86
CA ASP A 109 -29.56 -7.88 -6.13
C ASP A 109 -28.45 -7.84 -7.20
N GLU A 110 -27.81 -9.00 -7.45
CA GLU A 110 -26.71 -9.13 -8.43
C GLU A 110 -27.15 -8.73 -9.84
N LYS A 111 -28.40 -9.02 -10.22
CA LYS A 111 -28.94 -8.65 -11.53
C LYS A 111 -29.07 -7.14 -11.66
N PHE A 112 -29.54 -6.47 -10.61
CA PHE A 112 -29.59 -5.01 -10.57
C PHE A 112 -28.20 -4.39 -10.58
N ALA A 113 -27.24 -4.94 -9.84
CA ALA A 113 -25.85 -4.47 -9.85
C ALA A 113 -25.26 -4.50 -11.28
N SER A 114 -25.41 -5.61 -12.00
CA SER A 114 -24.95 -5.73 -13.40
C SER A 114 -25.66 -4.77 -14.37
N ILE A 115 -26.90 -4.36 -14.08
CA ILE A 115 -27.61 -3.35 -14.89
C ILE A 115 -27.07 -1.96 -14.61
N ILE A 116 -26.88 -1.60 -13.34
CA ILE A 116 -26.38 -0.28 -12.92
C ILE A 116 -24.92 -0.08 -13.33
N ALA A 117 -24.09 -1.13 -13.26
CA ALA A 117 -22.69 -1.07 -13.68
C ALA A 117 -22.50 -0.58 -15.14
N LYS A 118 -23.49 -0.84 -16.01
CA LYS A 118 -23.50 -0.38 -17.41
C LYS A 118 -23.83 1.10 -17.57
N ARG A 119 -24.42 1.73 -16.55
CA ARG A 119 -24.76 3.17 -16.53
C ARG A 119 -23.62 4.03 -16.01
N ASN A 120 -22.53 3.42 -15.51
CA ASN A 120 -21.45 4.17 -14.89
C ASN A 120 -20.80 5.15 -15.89
N HIS A 121 -20.64 6.38 -15.45
CA HIS A 121 -19.95 7.43 -16.20
C HIS A 121 -18.46 7.45 -15.83
N ARG A 122 -17.60 7.66 -16.82
CA ARG A 122 -16.18 7.90 -16.55
C ARG A 122 -16.02 9.26 -15.88
N LEU A 123 -15.25 9.32 -14.79
CA LEU A 123 -14.88 10.62 -14.22
C LEU A 123 -14.11 11.45 -15.25
N SER A 124 -14.35 12.76 -15.23
CA SER A 124 -13.50 13.68 -15.97
C SER A 124 -12.09 13.68 -15.39
N ARG A 125 -11.08 13.70 -16.27
CA ARG A 125 -9.66 13.81 -15.87
C ARG A 125 -9.37 15.08 -15.08
N THR A 126 -10.20 16.11 -15.23
CA THR A 126 -10.03 17.43 -14.59
C THR A 126 -10.68 17.52 -13.21
N VAL A 127 -11.38 16.48 -12.73
CA VAL A 127 -12.05 16.50 -11.42
C VAL A 127 -11.05 16.79 -10.30
N ASP A 128 -9.95 16.03 -10.26
CA ASP A 128 -8.89 16.23 -9.27
C ASP A 128 -8.18 17.57 -9.45
N GLU A 129 -8.07 18.10 -10.67
CA GLU A 129 -7.39 19.39 -10.88
C GLU A 129 -8.19 20.57 -10.32
N ARG A 130 -9.53 20.45 -10.30
CA ARG A 130 -10.47 21.52 -9.94
C ARG A 130 -10.99 21.44 -8.52
N ILE A 131 -10.76 20.33 -7.81
CA ILE A 131 -11.24 20.18 -6.43
C ILE A 131 -10.59 21.22 -5.51
N ASP A 132 -11.40 21.92 -4.73
CA ASP A 132 -10.91 22.88 -3.74
C ASP A 132 -10.31 22.13 -2.55
N VAL A 133 -9.03 22.38 -2.29
CA VAL A 133 -8.24 21.74 -1.24
C VAL A 133 -7.91 22.70 -0.09
N SER A 134 -8.63 23.80 0.02
CA SER A 134 -8.59 24.64 1.22
C SER A 134 -9.06 23.85 2.44
N CYS A 135 -8.52 24.19 3.62
CA CYS A 135 -8.90 23.49 4.84
C CYS A 135 -10.38 23.62 5.20
N GLU A 136 -11.03 24.73 4.82
CA GLU A 136 -12.47 24.92 4.94
C GLU A 136 -13.24 23.97 4.01
N ALA A 137 -12.81 23.86 2.75
CA ALA A 137 -13.45 22.99 1.78
C ALA A 137 -13.29 21.50 2.15
N VAL A 138 -12.09 21.06 2.56
CA VAL A 138 -11.87 19.67 3.00
C VAL A 138 -12.70 19.35 4.24
N ARG A 139 -12.68 20.23 5.27
CA ARG A 139 -13.46 20.01 6.51
C ARG A 139 -14.97 20.09 6.30
N SER A 140 -15.46 20.79 5.28
CA SER A 140 -16.89 20.88 5.01
C SER A 140 -17.43 19.69 4.19
N ARG A 141 -16.57 18.93 3.50
CA ARG A 141 -16.98 17.75 2.73
C ARG A 141 -17.07 16.46 3.53
N GLY A 142 -16.44 16.38 4.69
CA GLY A 142 -16.36 15.15 5.49
C GLY A 142 -16.49 15.40 6.98
N TYR A 143 -16.85 14.36 7.72
CA TYR A 143 -16.93 14.41 9.18
C TYR A 143 -15.58 14.00 9.80
N TYR A 144 -15.05 14.85 10.68
CA TYR A 144 -13.75 14.68 11.34
C TYR A 144 -13.89 14.95 12.85
N PRO A 145 -14.21 13.94 13.68
CA PRO A 145 -14.40 14.12 15.12
C PRO A 145 -13.10 14.57 15.81
N SER A 146 -13.20 15.57 16.70
CA SER A 146 -12.03 16.07 17.45
C SER A 146 -11.56 15.11 18.55
N HIS A 147 -12.47 14.32 19.12
CA HIS A 147 -12.18 13.32 20.14
C HIS A 147 -13.13 12.13 20.01
N ILE A 148 -12.60 10.91 20.16
CA ILE A 148 -13.39 9.66 20.16
C ILE A 148 -13.25 8.93 21.52
N GLY A 149 -12.14 9.13 22.25
CA GLY A 149 -11.89 8.49 23.54
C GLY A 149 -11.21 7.11 23.46
N ASP A 150 -10.92 6.61 22.26
CA ASP A 150 -10.17 5.38 22.05
C ASP A 150 -8.68 5.58 22.38
N LYS A 151 -8.08 4.66 23.14
CA LYS A 151 -6.64 4.71 23.47
C LYS A 151 -5.74 3.95 22.49
N PHE A 152 -6.32 3.39 21.43
CA PHE A 152 -5.61 2.57 20.45
C PHE A 152 -5.41 3.36 19.15
N SER A 153 -4.15 3.67 18.84
CA SER A 153 -3.78 4.38 17.61
C SER A 153 -3.24 3.43 16.54
N ILE A 154 -3.71 3.62 15.32
CA ILE A 154 -3.23 2.94 14.11
C ILE A 154 -2.44 3.95 13.28
N ALA A 155 -1.29 3.51 12.77
CA ALA A 155 -0.54 4.25 11.77
C ALA A 155 -0.87 3.71 10.37
N TYR A 156 -1.48 4.53 9.52
CA TYR A 156 -1.66 4.22 8.11
C TYR A 156 -0.48 4.77 7.32
N VAL A 157 0.24 3.89 6.63
CA VAL A 157 1.43 4.23 5.83
C VAL A 157 1.09 3.97 4.37
N ARG A 158 0.93 5.04 3.60
CA ARG A 158 0.40 5.00 2.23
C ARG A 158 1.40 5.53 1.22
N VAL A 159 1.68 4.76 0.17
CA VAL A 159 2.40 5.24 -1.03
C VAL A 159 1.38 5.66 -2.07
N VAL A 160 1.40 6.95 -2.45
CA VAL A 160 0.36 7.59 -3.28
C VAL A 160 0.97 8.39 -4.44
N TYR A 161 0.23 8.50 -5.54
CA TYR A 161 0.72 9.22 -6.73
C TYR A 161 -0.38 9.94 -7.54
N LYS A 162 -1.67 9.66 -7.27
CA LYS A 162 -2.79 10.29 -7.98
C LYS A 162 -4.13 10.13 -7.27
N ASP A 163 -5.19 10.63 -7.91
CA ASP A 163 -6.60 10.50 -7.50
C ASP A 163 -6.83 11.15 -6.12
N TYR A 164 -6.56 12.46 -5.98
CA TYR A 164 -6.62 13.17 -4.69
C TYR A 164 -7.97 13.01 -3.99
N HIS A 165 -9.08 13.13 -4.73
CA HIS A 165 -10.43 12.94 -4.16
C HIS A 165 -10.58 11.56 -3.49
N LEU A 166 -9.94 10.51 -4.02
CA LEU A 166 -9.92 9.20 -3.37
C LEU A 166 -9.03 9.18 -2.13
N GLN A 167 -7.88 9.86 -2.15
CA GLN A 167 -7.02 9.94 -0.97
C GLN A 167 -7.71 10.69 0.18
N GLU A 168 -8.41 11.79 -0.12
CA GLU A 168 -9.27 12.52 0.85
C GLU A 168 -10.40 11.62 1.37
N LEU A 169 -11.06 10.88 0.49
CA LEU A 169 -12.12 9.94 0.86
C LEU A 169 -11.62 8.82 1.78
N PHE A 170 -10.53 8.16 1.41
CA PHE A 170 -9.98 7.08 2.23
C PHE A 170 -9.47 7.59 3.57
N PHE A 171 -8.85 8.77 3.59
CA PHE A 171 -8.48 9.46 4.83
C PHE A 171 -9.72 9.64 5.72
N ASN A 172 -10.81 10.23 5.20
CA ASN A 172 -12.04 10.43 5.96
C ASN A 172 -12.63 9.11 6.51
N LEU A 173 -12.68 8.06 5.68
CA LEU A 173 -13.23 6.76 6.07
C LEU A 173 -12.42 6.04 7.17
N MET A 174 -11.11 6.33 7.25
CA MET A 174 -10.21 5.76 8.26
C MET A 174 -9.95 6.73 9.43
N TYR A 175 -10.50 7.95 9.37
CA TYR A 175 -10.12 9.03 10.25
C TYR A 175 -10.48 8.71 11.71
N SER A 176 -9.48 8.91 12.55
CA SER A 176 -9.62 9.10 13.99
C SER A 176 -8.57 10.15 14.38
N PRO A 177 -8.87 11.05 15.33
CA PRO A 177 -7.89 12.02 15.83
C PRO A 177 -6.66 11.31 16.44
N GLU A 178 -6.82 10.07 16.90
CA GLU A 178 -5.76 9.26 17.51
C GLU A 178 -4.89 8.55 16.48
N ASN A 179 -5.40 8.33 15.25
CA ASN A 179 -4.66 7.63 14.21
C ASN A 179 -3.61 8.53 13.58
N ILE A 180 -2.56 7.92 13.07
CA ILE A 180 -1.48 8.59 12.35
C ILE A 180 -1.62 8.25 10.86
N PHE A 181 -1.44 9.24 10.00
CA PHE A 181 -1.49 9.04 8.54
C PHE A 181 -0.20 9.54 7.93
N CYS A 182 0.65 8.63 7.47
CA CYS A 182 1.86 8.96 6.74
C CYS A 182 1.68 8.68 5.26
N TYR A 183 1.98 9.69 4.44
CA TYR A 183 1.96 9.58 2.98
C TYR A 183 3.36 9.75 2.41
N ALA A 184 3.81 8.74 1.68
CA ALA A 184 4.96 8.85 0.79
C ALA A 184 4.45 9.13 -0.62
N ILE A 185 4.76 10.32 -1.15
CA ILE A 185 4.31 10.72 -2.47
C ILE A 185 5.34 10.23 -3.50
N ASP A 186 4.89 9.59 -4.57
CA ASP A 186 5.75 9.28 -5.71
C ASP A 186 6.34 10.59 -6.24
N ARG A 187 7.66 10.67 -6.33
CA ARG A 187 8.37 11.87 -6.81
C ARG A 187 7.90 12.29 -8.21
N LYS A 188 7.46 11.33 -9.03
CA LYS A 188 6.96 11.58 -10.40
C LYS A 188 5.49 12.01 -10.45
N ALA A 189 4.78 12.04 -9.32
CA ALA A 189 3.40 12.52 -9.28
C ALA A 189 3.32 13.99 -9.76
N SER A 190 2.14 14.42 -10.23
CA SER A 190 1.98 15.77 -10.75
C SER A 190 2.22 16.82 -9.68
N ILE A 191 2.75 17.99 -10.08
CA ILE A 191 2.95 19.15 -9.18
C ILE A 191 1.64 19.49 -8.45
N LYS A 192 0.52 19.39 -9.16
CA LYS A 192 -0.81 19.61 -8.57
C LYS A 192 -1.11 18.61 -7.46
N PHE A 193 -0.88 17.31 -7.69
CA PHE A 193 -1.13 16.29 -6.67
C PHE A 193 -0.24 16.49 -5.42
N HIS A 194 1.04 16.82 -5.63
CA HIS A 194 1.95 17.22 -4.56
C HIS A 194 1.40 18.37 -3.72
N GLN A 195 0.95 19.44 -4.37
CA GLN A 195 0.35 20.59 -3.69
C GLN A 195 -0.91 20.21 -2.90
N GLN A 196 -1.76 19.36 -3.46
CA GLN A 196 -3.00 18.94 -2.79
C GLN A 196 -2.72 18.10 -1.54
N MET A 197 -1.77 17.17 -1.59
CA MET A 197 -1.36 16.38 -0.43
C MET A 197 -0.68 17.24 0.64
N ARG A 198 0.13 18.24 0.26
CA ARG A 198 0.69 19.23 1.19
C ARG A 198 -0.40 20.02 1.89
N ASN A 199 -1.38 20.53 1.14
CA ASN A 199 -2.52 21.24 1.73
C ASN A 199 -3.29 20.36 2.71
N LEU A 200 -3.56 19.10 2.36
CA LEU A 200 -4.21 18.15 3.26
C LEU A 200 -3.40 17.98 4.57
N SER A 201 -2.07 17.87 4.48
CA SER A 201 -1.20 17.77 5.67
C SER A 201 -1.20 19.02 6.55
N TYR A 202 -1.34 20.22 5.97
CA TYR A 202 -1.50 21.45 6.74
C TYR A 202 -2.84 21.52 7.46
N CYS A 203 -3.87 20.87 6.92
CA CYS A 203 -5.19 20.89 7.52
C CYS A 203 -5.31 20.00 8.76
N PHE A 204 -4.56 18.90 8.86
CA PHE A 204 -4.73 17.91 9.92
C PHE A 204 -3.40 17.58 10.63
N PRO A 205 -3.31 17.73 11.95
CA PRO A 205 -2.05 17.59 12.69
C PRO A 205 -1.53 16.15 12.76
N ASN A 206 -2.36 15.17 12.41
CA ASN A 206 -2.03 13.76 12.40
C ASN A 206 -1.70 13.22 10.99
N ILE A 207 -1.51 14.11 10.02
CA ILE A 207 -1.02 13.77 8.68
C ILE A 207 0.45 14.19 8.55
N TYR A 208 1.26 13.25 8.08
CA TYR A 208 2.70 13.42 7.87
C TYR A 208 3.04 13.07 6.42
N LEU A 209 3.89 13.88 5.80
CA LEU A 209 4.49 13.58 4.50
C LEU A 209 5.95 13.17 4.71
N THR A 210 6.43 12.25 3.88
CA THR A 210 7.85 11.88 3.90
C THR A 210 8.73 13.05 3.50
N LYS A 211 9.95 13.11 4.07
CA LYS A 211 10.95 14.11 3.68
C LYS A 211 11.58 13.75 2.34
N THR A 212 11.89 12.48 2.16
CA THR A 212 12.42 11.96 0.91
C THR A 212 11.30 11.34 0.07
N GLU A 213 11.30 11.62 -1.22
CA GLU A 213 10.39 11.06 -2.20
C GLU A 213 11.19 10.27 -3.24
N TYR A 214 10.68 9.10 -3.61
CA TYR A 214 11.33 8.20 -4.56
C TYR A 214 10.48 8.02 -5.81
N ASP A 215 11.14 7.68 -6.93
CA ASP A 215 10.44 7.28 -8.15
C ASP A 215 9.88 5.87 -7.96
N VAL A 216 8.56 5.77 -7.80
CA VAL A 216 7.88 4.48 -7.64
C VAL A 216 7.26 4.05 -8.96
N ASP A 217 7.22 2.75 -9.24
CA ASP A 217 6.61 2.24 -10.47
C ASP A 217 5.82 0.95 -10.29
N SER A 218 5.16 0.52 -11.36
CA SER A 218 4.35 -0.72 -11.36
C SER A 218 5.17 -2.00 -11.32
N ALA A 219 6.50 -1.92 -11.45
CA ALA A 219 7.40 -3.04 -11.27
C ALA A 219 7.82 -3.21 -9.79
N GLY A 220 7.49 -2.25 -8.93
CA GLY A 220 7.71 -2.30 -7.49
C GLY A 220 8.95 -1.52 -7.03
N HIS A 221 9.65 -0.82 -7.93
CA HIS A 221 10.86 -0.11 -7.54
C HIS A 221 10.54 0.97 -6.49
N ASN A 222 11.41 1.07 -5.48
CA ASN A 222 11.35 2.03 -4.39
C ASN A 222 10.07 2.02 -3.52
N MET A 223 9.16 1.04 -3.69
CA MET A 223 7.97 0.92 -2.83
C MET A 223 8.36 0.69 -1.37
N ASP A 224 9.24 -0.27 -1.10
CA ASP A 224 9.74 -0.56 0.26
C ASP A 224 10.53 0.63 0.85
N GLN A 225 11.31 1.33 0.03
CA GLN A 225 12.02 2.55 0.47
C GLN A 225 11.02 3.64 0.91
N SER A 226 9.96 3.84 0.13
CA SER A 226 8.90 4.80 0.44
C SER A 226 8.14 4.43 1.71
N PHE A 227 7.85 3.14 1.92
CA PHE A 227 7.27 2.65 3.17
C PHE A 227 8.21 2.87 4.37
N LEU A 228 9.49 2.52 4.24
CA LEU A 228 10.49 2.68 5.30
C LEU A 228 10.69 4.15 5.68
N GLU A 229 10.72 5.06 4.71
CA GLU A 229 10.81 6.51 4.96
C GLU A 229 9.60 7.02 5.75
N CYS A 230 8.40 6.53 5.44
CA CYS A 230 7.21 6.87 6.21
C CYS A 230 7.27 6.31 7.63
N LEU A 231 7.63 5.03 7.78
CA LEU A 231 7.78 4.39 9.09
C LEU A 231 8.83 5.12 9.94
N GLN A 232 9.93 5.56 9.34
CA GLN A 232 10.96 6.36 10.00
C GLN A 232 10.42 7.72 10.44
N THR A 233 9.62 8.38 9.59
CA THR A 233 9.00 9.68 9.88
C THR A 233 8.10 9.61 11.12
N ILE A 234 7.28 8.56 11.25
CA ILE A 234 6.31 8.44 12.35
C ILE A 234 6.81 7.66 13.57
N ARG A 235 8.00 7.04 13.47
CA ARG A 235 8.58 6.16 14.49
C ARG A 235 8.49 6.75 15.90
N HIS A 236 8.95 7.99 16.04
CA HIS A 236 9.11 8.68 17.31
C HIS A 236 7.77 9.09 17.94
N LEU A 237 6.67 9.03 17.19
CA LEU A 237 5.35 9.38 17.69
C LEU A 237 4.88 8.33 18.71
N PRO A 238 4.24 8.76 19.81
CA PRO A 238 3.83 7.86 20.87
C PRO A 238 2.57 7.05 20.49
N ASN A 239 2.26 6.06 21.32
CA ASN A 239 0.95 5.40 21.45
C ASN A 239 0.39 4.56 20.27
N TRP A 240 0.85 4.74 19.03
CA TRP A 240 0.45 3.86 17.93
C TRP A 240 0.92 2.41 18.18
N LYS A 241 0.10 1.43 17.78
CA LYS A 241 0.31 0.00 18.08
C LYS A 241 0.65 -0.83 16.86
N TYR A 242 0.12 -0.43 15.72
CA TYR A 242 0.32 -1.09 14.43
C TYR A 242 0.49 -0.07 13.32
N ALA A 243 1.38 -0.38 12.37
CA ALA A 243 1.48 0.31 11.10
C ALA A 243 0.90 -0.56 9.98
N ILE A 244 -0.02 -0.04 9.17
CA ILE A 244 -0.61 -0.74 8.03
C ILE A 244 -0.06 -0.15 6.74
N LEU A 245 0.64 -0.98 5.97
CA LEU A 245 1.22 -0.61 4.68
C LEU A 245 0.17 -0.73 3.58
N LEU A 246 -0.06 0.34 2.82
CA LEU A 246 -1.10 0.42 1.80
C LEU A 246 -0.60 1.18 0.56
N GLN A 247 -1.15 0.83 -0.60
CA GLN A 247 -0.87 1.48 -1.88
C GLN A 247 -2.03 2.42 -2.29
N ASN A 248 -1.81 3.21 -3.34
CA ASN A 248 -2.74 4.25 -3.82
C ASN A 248 -4.21 3.83 -3.93
N HIS A 249 -4.47 2.58 -4.36
CA HIS A 249 -5.82 2.06 -4.63
C HIS A 249 -6.30 1.00 -3.60
N ASP A 250 -5.67 0.94 -2.43
CA ASP A 250 -6.14 0.11 -1.32
C ASP A 250 -7.24 0.82 -0.53
N ILE A 251 -8.41 0.18 -0.48
CA ILE A 251 -9.66 0.75 0.05
C ILE A 251 -10.03 0.05 1.36
N PRO A 252 -10.41 0.80 2.41
CA PRO A 252 -10.81 0.20 3.68
C PRO A 252 -12.09 -0.61 3.54
N LEU A 253 -12.10 -1.83 4.09
CA LEU A 253 -13.29 -2.69 4.17
C LEU A 253 -13.94 -2.71 5.56
N LYS A 254 -13.29 -2.07 6.52
CA LYS A 254 -13.63 -2.08 7.95
C LYS A 254 -13.61 -0.66 8.49
N THR A 255 -14.51 -0.37 9.43
CA THR A 255 -14.50 0.93 10.13
C THR A 255 -13.30 0.99 11.07
N ASN A 256 -12.93 2.20 11.54
CA ASN A 256 -11.82 2.34 12.48
C ASN A 256 -11.96 1.42 13.71
N ARG A 257 -13.15 1.40 14.33
CA ARG A 257 -13.44 0.53 15.49
C ARG A 257 -13.26 -0.96 15.17
N GLU A 258 -13.68 -1.39 13.99
CA GLU A 258 -13.53 -2.78 13.57
C GLU A 258 -12.07 -3.15 13.32
N VAL A 259 -11.29 -2.25 12.69
CA VAL A 259 -9.84 -2.45 12.51
C VAL A 259 -9.16 -2.54 13.88
N ILE A 260 -9.50 -1.66 14.83
CA ILE A 260 -8.95 -1.72 16.20
C ILE A 260 -9.25 -3.06 16.85
N ALA A 261 -10.51 -3.53 16.83
CA ALA A 261 -10.89 -4.81 17.42
C ALA A 261 -10.11 -5.99 16.81
N ILE A 262 -9.91 -5.98 15.48
CA ILE A 262 -9.12 -6.99 14.78
C ILE A 262 -7.65 -6.91 15.21
N LEU A 263 -7.02 -5.74 15.18
CA LEU A 263 -5.60 -5.59 15.52
C LEU A 263 -5.31 -5.92 16.99
N GLN A 264 -6.24 -5.61 17.91
CA GLN A 264 -6.14 -6.03 19.31
C GLN A 264 -6.10 -7.56 19.44
N SER A 265 -6.91 -8.27 18.64
CA SER A 265 -6.89 -9.75 18.63
C SER A 265 -5.60 -10.36 18.07
N LEU A 266 -4.83 -9.61 17.28
CA LEU A 266 -3.51 -10.04 16.79
C LEU A 266 -2.44 -9.99 17.90
N ASN A 267 -2.65 -9.21 18.96
CA ASN A 267 -1.83 -9.17 20.16
C ASN A 267 -0.31 -9.07 19.90
N GLY A 268 0.11 -8.08 19.11
CA GLY A 268 1.52 -7.84 18.76
C GLY A 268 2.06 -8.73 17.63
N THR A 269 1.24 -9.64 17.09
CA THR A 269 1.58 -10.43 15.90
C THR A 269 1.48 -9.59 14.64
N ASN A 270 2.43 -9.75 13.72
CA ASN A 270 2.38 -9.12 12.39
C ASN A 270 1.46 -9.94 11.47
N ASP A 271 0.70 -9.26 10.62
CA ASP A 271 -0.03 -9.87 9.51
C ASP A 271 0.66 -9.55 8.19
N VAL A 272 1.56 -10.45 7.78
CA VAL A 272 2.34 -10.38 6.54
C VAL A 272 2.23 -11.72 5.85
N SER A 273 1.78 -11.73 4.59
CA SER A 273 1.70 -12.99 3.84
C SER A 273 3.10 -13.52 3.52
N ILE A 274 3.27 -14.84 3.57
CA ILE A 274 4.55 -15.49 3.28
C ILE A 274 4.36 -16.63 2.27
N SER A 275 5.25 -16.67 1.28
CA SER A 275 5.35 -17.73 0.29
C SER A 275 6.79 -17.89 -0.16
N ARG A 276 7.08 -18.97 -0.90
CA ARG A 276 8.41 -19.14 -1.52
C ARG A 276 8.69 -17.98 -2.49
N PRO A 277 9.94 -17.50 -2.57
CA PRO A 277 10.32 -16.50 -3.55
C PRO A 277 10.27 -17.08 -4.96
N ILE A 278 10.08 -16.22 -5.95
CA ILE A 278 10.17 -16.60 -7.37
C ILE A 278 11.64 -16.51 -7.76
N ALA A 279 12.25 -17.63 -8.16
CA ALA A 279 13.69 -17.74 -8.34
C ALA A 279 14.30 -16.67 -9.27
N ASN A 280 13.63 -16.34 -10.38
CA ASN A 280 14.09 -15.32 -11.34
C ASN A 280 13.89 -13.86 -10.87
N ARG A 281 13.33 -13.64 -9.68
CA ARG A 281 13.16 -12.32 -9.03
C ARG A 281 13.99 -12.16 -7.77
N VAL A 282 14.83 -13.15 -7.45
CA VAL A 282 15.81 -13.05 -6.37
C VAL A 282 17.09 -12.46 -6.96
N PRO A 283 17.72 -11.45 -6.32
CA PRO A 283 18.96 -10.88 -6.83
C PRO A 283 20.04 -11.96 -7.01
N ASN A 284 20.78 -11.89 -8.12
CA ASN A 284 21.88 -12.82 -8.43
C ASN A 284 23.13 -12.52 -7.58
N HIS A 285 23.02 -12.77 -6.27
CA HIS A 285 24.09 -12.67 -5.29
C HIS A 285 24.24 -14.01 -4.58
N THR A 286 25.48 -14.45 -4.40
CA THR A 286 25.81 -15.76 -3.83
C THR A 286 25.83 -15.77 -2.30
N ASP A 287 26.28 -14.67 -1.68
CA ASP A 287 26.42 -14.58 -0.22
C ASP A 287 25.34 -13.70 0.42
N TRP A 288 24.38 -14.35 1.07
CA TRP A 288 23.30 -13.74 1.86
C TRP A 288 23.51 -13.90 3.37
N SER A 289 24.75 -14.12 3.83
CA SER A 289 25.05 -14.11 5.26
C SER A 289 24.75 -12.76 5.90
N TYR A 290 24.43 -12.74 7.19
CA TYR A 290 24.20 -11.50 7.94
C TYR A 290 25.43 -10.61 7.89
N LYS A 291 26.62 -11.21 7.98
CA LYS A 291 27.92 -10.56 7.73
C LYS A 291 28.02 -9.88 6.37
N ALA A 292 27.73 -10.59 5.27
CA ALA A 292 27.82 -10.01 3.92
C ALA A 292 26.75 -8.94 3.62
N LEU A 293 25.67 -8.94 4.39
CA LEU A 293 24.63 -7.92 4.31
C LEU A 293 24.93 -6.72 5.21
N ASN A 294 25.83 -6.86 6.20
CA ASN A 294 25.94 -5.94 7.32
C ASN A 294 24.55 -5.63 7.89
N LEU A 295 23.79 -6.69 8.21
CA LEU A 295 22.35 -6.65 8.45
C LEU A 295 21.98 -5.97 9.77
N PHE A 296 22.77 -6.14 10.81
CA PHE A 296 22.59 -5.49 12.10
C PHE A 296 23.45 -4.22 12.17
N LYS A 297 22.96 -3.21 12.89
CA LYS A 297 23.77 -2.01 13.19
C LYS A 297 24.86 -2.29 14.22
N ASP A 298 24.64 -3.25 15.12
CA ASP A 298 25.70 -3.80 15.96
C ASP A 298 26.48 -4.84 15.14
N GLU A 299 27.76 -4.54 14.88
CA GLU A 299 28.62 -5.40 14.07
C GLU A 299 28.82 -6.80 14.68
N ASN A 300 28.69 -6.95 16.00
CA ASN A 300 28.85 -8.24 16.66
C ASN A 300 27.70 -9.22 16.39
N GLU A 301 26.53 -8.72 15.98
CA GLU A 301 25.37 -9.55 15.63
C GLU A 301 25.45 -10.08 14.17
N ASN A 302 26.39 -9.57 13.37
CA ASN A 302 26.57 -9.92 11.96
C ASN A 302 27.45 -11.18 11.78
N ASP A 303 26.82 -12.34 11.94
CA ASP A 303 27.45 -13.66 11.84
C ASP A 303 27.21 -14.39 10.50
N ASN A 304 27.52 -15.68 10.46
CA ASN A 304 27.40 -16.54 9.27
C ASN A 304 25.98 -17.09 9.03
N ARG A 305 24.97 -16.72 9.83
CA ARG A 305 23.57 -17.07 9.54
C ARG A 305 23.18 -16.50 8.17
N ILE A 306 22.41 -17.28 7.42
CA ILE A 306 22.01 -16.92 6.06
C ILE A 306 20.60 -16.34 6.07
N PHE A 307 20.46 -15.08 5.61
CA PHE A 307 19.19 -14.41 5.41
C PHE A 307 18.31 -15.15 4.41
N LYS A 308 17.09 -15.49 4.85
CA LYS A 308 16.18 -16.31 4.04
C LYS A 308 15.13 -15.45 3.36
N ILE A 309 15.25 -15.31 2.04
CA ILE A 309 14.34 -14.50 1.23
C ILE A 309 12.98 -15.19 1.08
N ALA A 310 11.90 -14.53 1.47
CA ALA A 310 10.51 -14.94 1.22
C ALA A 310 9.83 -13.95 0.26
N LYS A 311 8.68 -14.35 -0.28
CA LYS A 311 7.75 -13.49 -1.00
C LYS A 311 6.49 -13.27 -0.17
N GLY A 312 5.82 -12.14 -0.36
CA GLY A 312 4.51 -11.85 0.17
C GLY A 312 3.73 -10.84 -0.68
N SER A 313 2.83 -10.14 0.00
CA SER A 313 2.07 -8.98 -0.44
C SER A 313 2.80 -7.73 0.00
N THR A 314 2.75 -6.68 -0.82
CA THR A 314 3.27 -5.35 -0.48
C THR A 314 2.54 -4.70 0.68
N ALA A 315 1.25 -5.02 0.88
CA ALA A 315 0.49 -4.61 2.05
C ALA A 315 0.69 -5.58 3.22
N GLY A 316 0.68 -5.05 4.45
CA GLY A 316 0.76 -5.81 5.68
C GLY A 316 0.45 -4.97 6.91
N SER A 317 0.08 -5.62 8.02
CA SER A 317 -0.12 -4.98 9.32
C SER A 317 1.04 -5.33 10.24
N LEU A 318 1.88 -4.35 10.54
CA LEU A 318 3.13 -4.50 11.27
C LEU A 318 2.94 -4.02 12.70
N SER A 319 3.31 -4.84 13.70
CA SER A 319 3.33 -4.38 15.08
C SER A 319 4.37 -3.27 15.26
N ARG A 320 4.13 -2.37 16.20
CA ARG A 320 5.12 -1.33 16.54
C ARG A 320 6.48 -1.92 16.91
N ALA A 321 6.51 -3.01 17.69
CA ALA A 321 7.76 -3.67 18.06
C ALA A 321 8.55 -4.18 16.83
N PHE A 322 7.87 -4.67 15.80
CA PHE A 322 8.52 -5.08 14.55
C PHE A 322 9.10 -3.89 13.80
N VAL A 323 8.32 -2.82 13.62
CA VAL A 323 8.79 -1.58 13.00
C VAL A 323 9.95 -0.99 13.79
N GLU A 324 9.89 -1.07 15.12
CA GLU A 324 10.95 -0.60 15.99
C GLU A 324 12.24 -1.38 15.76
N PHE A 325 12.14 -2.70 15.73
CA PHE A 325 13.25 -3.61 15.43
C PHE A 325 13.89 -3.35 14.06
N ILE A 326 13.11 -3.31 12.96
CA ILE A 326 13.69 -3.19 11.61
C ILE A 326 14.40 -1.86 11.38
N LEU A 327 13.96 -0.78 12.03
CA LEU A 327 14.52 0.55 11.83
C LEU A 327 15.63 0.86 12.83
N ASP A 328 15.57 0.37 14.07
CA ASP A 328 16.62 0.67 15.08
C ASP A 328 17.73 -0.37 15.10
N LYS A 329 17.41 -1.65 14.96
CA LYS A 329 18.40 -2.74 15.09
C LYS A 329 19.04 -3.12 13.77
N LEU A 330 18.30 -3.03 12.67
CA LEU A 330 18.80 -3.47 11.37
C LEU A 330 19.35 -2.31 10.54
N ASN A 331 20.29 -2.64 9.67
CA ASN A 331 20.77 -1.82 8.57
C ASN A 331 20.32 -2.47 7.25
N LEU A 332 19.28 -1.89 6.64
CA LEU A 332 18.67 -2.44 5.41
C LEU A 332 19.36 -1.99 4.13
N THR A 333 20.40 -1.15 4.21
CA THR A 333 21.04 -0.50 3.05
C THR A 333 21.50 -1.51 1.99
N THR A 334 22.22 -2.56 2.42
CA THR A 334 22.75 -3.57 1.50
C THR A 334 21.64 -4.40 0.87
N ILE A 335 20.63 -4.79 1.66
CA ILE A 335 19.47 -5.53 1.15
C ILE A 335 18.74 -4.70 0.09
N LEU A 336 18.39 -3.45 0.42
CA LEU A 336 17.70 -2.54 -0.51
C LEU A 336 18.50 -2.35 -1.80
N LYS A 337 19.82 -2.12 -1.71
CA LYS A 337 20.71 -1.97 -2.88
C LYS A 337 20.81 -3.23 -3.74
N ARG A 338 20.73 -4.42 -3.15
CA ARG A 338 20.73 -5.68 -3.92
C ARG A 338 19.39 -5.88 -4.64
N PHE A 339 18.28 -5.59 -3.96
CA PHE A 339 16.94 -5.71 -4.53
C PHE A 339 16.64 -4.63 -5.58
N SER A 340 17.26 -3.45 -5.51
CA SER A 340 17.07 -2.38 -6.50
C SER A 340 17.55 -2.74 -7.91
N LYS A 341 18.31 -3.84 -8.07
CA LYS A 341 18.76 -4.35 -9.37
C LYS A 341 17.80 -5.36 -10.00
N VAL A 342 16.82 -5.86 -9.24
CA VAL A 342 15.79 -6.78 -9.76
C VAL A 342 14.87 -5.98 -10.66
N HIS A 343 14.44 -6.51 -11.79
CA HIS A 343 13.59 -5.75 -12.72
C HIS A 343 12.12 -5.64 -12.28
N TYR A 344 11.63 -6.58 -11.45
CA TYR A 344 10.21 -6.68 -11.11
C TYR A 344 9.95 -7.44 -9.81
N GLY A 345 9.01 -6.94 -8.99
CA GLY A 345 8.43 -7.63 -7.83
C GLY A 345 9.34 -7.69 -6.60
N MET A 346 10.26 -6.74 -6.45
CA MET A 346 11.16 -6.65 -5.29
C MET A 346 10.45 -6.15 -4.03
N ASP A 347 9.43 -5.32 -4.18
CA ASP A 347 8.54 -4.81 -3.12
C ASP A 347 7.71 -5.91 -2.44
N GLU A 348 7.64 -7.08 -3.06
CA GLU A 348 7.01 -8.27 -2.51
C GLU A 348 7.98 -9.14 -1.68
N MET A 349 9.23 -8.72 -1.47
CA MET A 349 10.27 -9.60 -0.92
C MET A 349 10.86 -9.13 0.42
N ILE A 350 11.10 -7.84 0.65
CA ILE A 350 11.89 -7.40 1.81
C ILE A 350 11.15 -7.61 3.13
N ILE A 351 9.98 -6.97 3.31
CA ILE A 351 9.19 -7.08 4.54
C ILE A 351 8.79 -8.55 4.84
N PRO A 352 8.32 -9.35 3.86
CA PRO A 352 8.05 -10.78 4.09
C PRO A 352 9.28 -11.59 4.51
N SER A 353 10.46 -11.27 3.97
CA SER A 353 11.72 -11.93 4.37
C SER A 353 12.09 -11.59 5.81
N LEU A 354 12.07 -10.30 6.18
CA LEU A 354 12.35 -9.84 7.54
C LEU A 354 11.37 -10.43 8.56
N ASN A 355 10.09 -10.53 8.17
CA ASN A 355 9.04 -11.07 9.03
C ASN A 355 9.16 -12.59 9.25
N SER A 356 9.80 -13.33 8.33
CA SER A 356 9.76 -14.80 8.31
C SER A 356 11.09 -15.51 8.49
N ASP A 357 12.20 -14.78 8.56
CA ASP A 357 13.48 -15.37 8.89
C ASP A 357 13.51 -15.82 10.36
N ASP A 358 13.43 -17.14 10.59
CA ASP A 358 13.48 -17.75 11.93
C ASP A 358 14.79 -17.39 12.67
N GLY A 359 15.87 -17.12 11.93
CA GLY A 359 17.17 -16.70 12.45
C GLY A 359 17.18 -15.26 12.96
N LEU A 360 16.39 -14.35 12.37
CA LEU A 360 16.22 -12.97 12.85
C LEU A 360 15.36 -12.88 14.09
N ASP A 361 14.41 -13.81 14.24
CA ASP A 361 13.44 -13.82 15.33
C ASP A 361 12.71 -12.48 15.54
N ALA A 362 12.39 -11.79 14.44
CA ALA A 362 11.82 -10.45 14.51
C ALA A 362 10.52 -10.41 15.34
N PRO A 363 10.27 -9.36 16.14
CA PRO A 363 9.06 -9.23 16.96
C PRO A 363 7.78 -9.39 16.14
N GLY A 364 6.83 -10.18 16.64
CA GLY A 364 5.57 -10.47 15.94
C GLY A 364 5.71 -11.28 14.64
N GLY A 365 6.94 -11.67 14.23
CA GLY A 365 7.22 -12.40 13.00
C GLY A 365 6.60 -13.80 12.97
N PHE A 366 6.53 -14.42 11.79
CA PHE A 366 5.94 -15.75 11.62
C PHE A 366 6.88 -16.75 10.96
N THR A 367 6.88 -17.99 11.43
CA THR A 367 7.91 -18.96 11.06
C THR A 367 7.91 -19.35 9.59
N ARG A 368 9.13 -19.51 9.05
CA ARG A 368 9.33 -20.02 7.69
C ARG A 368 8.88 -21.46 7.51
N ARG A 369 8.71 -22.21 8.61
CA ARG A 369 8.14 -23.57 8.61
C ARG A 369 6.80 -23.63 7.86
N CYS A 370 6.04 -22.54 7.86
CA CYS A 370 4.72 -22.44 7.24
C CYS A 370 4.73 -21.85 5.83
N ILE A 371 5.89 -21.58 5.22
CA ILE A 371 6.03 -20.88 3.93
C ILE A 371 5.32 -21.57 2.74
N ASN A 372 5.03 -22.88 2.85
CA ASN A 372 4.33 -23.65 1.82
C ASN A 372 2.83 -23.80 2.10
N ARG A 373 2.36 -23.38 3.26
CA ARG A 373 0.94 -23.32 3.58
C ARG A 373 0.48 -21.90 3.28
N GLN A 374 -0.74 -21.77 2.78
CA GLN A 374 -1.29 -20.44 2.53
C GLN A 374 -1.34 -19.68 3.85
N SER A 375 -0.49 -18.66 3.99
CA SER A 375 -0.48 -17.79 5.16
C SER A 375 -1.87 -17.17 5.31
N SER A 376 -2.43 -17.25 6.51
CA SER A 376 -3.73 -16.69 6.89
C SER A 376 -3.68 -15.15 6.92
N PHE A 377 -3.43 -14.55 5.76
CA PHE A 377 -3.22 -13.12 5.56
C PHE A 377 -4.57 -12.40 5.46
N ILE A 378 -4.76 -11.36 6.28
CA ILE A 378 -6.05 -10.65 6.40
C ILE A 378 -5.96 -9.18 6.02
N THR A 379 -4.77 -8.61 5.83
CA THR A 379 -4.62 -7.17 5.63
C THR A 379 -5.26 -6.75 4.31
N ARG A 380 -5.08 -7.51 3.23
CA ARG A 380 -5.54 -7.09 1.91
C ARG A 380 -6.19 -8.22 1.09
N TYR A 381 -7.43 -7.99 0.70
CA TYR A 381 -8.17 -8.82 -0.23
C TYR A 381 -7.80 -8.49 -1.67
N VAL A 382 -7.42 -9.50 -2.45
CA VAL A 382 -7.06 -9.37 -3.87
C VAL A 382 -7.62 -10.57 -4.61
N VAL A 383 -8.26 -10.33 -5.75
CA VAL A 383 -8.69 -11.38 -6.68
C VAL A 383 -7.79 -11.35 -7.90
N TRP A 384 -7.07 -12.44 -8.13
CA TRP A 384 -6.23 -12.61 -9.31
C TRP A 384 -6.99 -13.36 -10.41
N GLY A 385 -6.69 -13.06 -11.68
CA GLY A 385 -7.36 -13.70 -12.82
C GLY A 385 -7.16 -15.21 -12.93
N TRP A 386 -6.14 -15.75 -12.27
CA TRP A 386 -5.89 -17.20 -12.15
C TRP A 386 -6.47 -17.81 -10.86
N SER A 387 -7.01 -16.99 -9.96
CA SER A 387 -7.63 -17.49 -8.74
C SER A 387 -9.03 -18.02 -9.02
N ARG A 388 -9.52 -18.94 -8.19
CA ARG A 388 -10.92 -19.42 -8.25
C ARG A 388 -11.93 -18.42 -7.67
N LEU A 389 -11.45 -17.28 -7.15
CA LEU A 389 -12.31 -16.26 -6.59
C LEU A 389 -12.96 -15.47 -7.74
N PRO A 390 -14.26 -15.16 -7.66
CA PRO A 390 -14.95 -14.45 -8.72
C PRO A 390 -14.56 -12.97 -8.73
N CYS A 391 -14.26 -12.45 -9.93
CA CYS A 391 -14.26 -11.02 -10.22
C CYS A 391 -15.58 -10.70 -10.94
N LYS A 392 -16.59 -10.24 -10.19
CA LYS A 392 -17.95 -10.06 -10.70
C LYS A 392 -18.05 -8.89 -11.68
N SER A 393 -17.20 -7.87 -11.54
CA SER A 393 -17.07 -6.80 -12.54
C SER A 393 -16.52 -7.29 -13.89
N GLY A 394 -15.83 -8.44 -13.91
CA GLY A 394 -15.14 -8.96 -15.09
C GLY A 394 -13.93 -8.13 -15.56
N ARG A 395 -13.50 -7.11 -14.79
CA ARG A 395 -12.46 -6.17 -15.20
C ARG A 395 -11.13 -6.51 -14.54
N TYR A 396 -10.06 -6.51 -15.33
CA TYR A 396 -8.71 -6.81 -14.83
C TYR A 396 -7.70 -5.77 -15.29
N ARG A 397 -6.74 -5.43 -14.41
CA ARG A 397 -5.55 -4.64 -14.74
C ARG A 397 -4.33 -5.31 -14.15
N HIS A 398 -3.40 -5.75 -15.00
CA HIS A 398 -2.25 -6.60 -14.64
C HIS A 398 -2.68 -7.89 -13.94
N SER A 399 -3.72 -8.54 -14.46
CA SER A 399 -4.31 -9.77 -13.91
C SER A 399 -4.86 -9.67 -12.49
N VAL A 400 -5.04 -8.45 -11.96
CA VAL A 400 -5.75 -8.19 -10.70
C VAL A 400 -7.13 -7.63 -11.02
N CYS A 401 -8.16 -8.18 -10.38
CA CYS A 401 -9.54 -7.71 -10.49
C CYS A 401 -9.64 -6.23 -10.09
N VAL A 402 -10.36 -5.47 -10.90
CA VAL A 402 -10.79 -4.11 -10.57
C VAL A 402 -12.22 -4.22 -10.08
N PHE A 403 -12.43 -4.13 -8.77
CA PHE A 403 -13.73 -4.30 -8.16
C PHE A 403 -14.70 -3.22 -8.64
N GLY A 404 -15.89 -3.66 -9.05
CA GLY A 404 -17.02 -2.82 -9.45
C GLY A 404 -18.19 -2.93 -8.47
N ILE A 405 -19.31 -2.31 -8.83
CA ILE A 405 -20.53 -2.37 -8.00
C ILE A 405 -21.02 -3.82 -7.83
N GLU A 406 -20.74 -4.69 -8.80
CA GLU A 406 -21.07 -6.11 -8.79
C GLU A 406 -20.30 -6.92 -7.73
N ASP A 407 -19.17 -6.40 -7.26
CA ASP A 407 -18.31 -7.07 -6.26
C ASP A 407 -18.66 -6.68 -4.82
N LEU A 408 -19.47 -5.63 -4.60
CA LEU A 408 -19.70 -5.06 -3.27
C LEU A 408 -20.30 -6.05 -2.26
N ARG A 409 -21.11 -7.02 -2.72
CA ARG A 409 -21.65 -8.07 -1.85
C ARG A 409 -20.54 -8.94 -1.25
N ILE A 410 -19.53 -9.28 -2.05
CA ILE A 410 -18.39 -10.09 -1.62
C ILE A 410 -17.53 -9.27 -0.65
N LEU A 411 -17.24 -8.01 -1.01
CA LEU A 411 -16.45 -7.11 -0.18
C LEU A 411 -17.11 -6.82 1.16
N CYS A 412 -18.44 -6.69 1.18
CA CYS A 412 -19.22 -6.56 2.41
C CYS A 412 -18.97 -7.74 3.35
N ASN A 413 -18.94 -8.97 2.85
CA ASN A 413 -18.77 -10.17 3.67
C ASN A 413 -17.30 -10.54 3.95
N SER A 414 -16.35 -9.79 3.40
CA SER A 414 -14.93 -10.05 3.52
C SER A 414 -14.43 -9.95 4.96
N ARG A 415 -13.54 -10.88 5.36
CA ARG A 415 -12.80 -10.83 6.64
C ARG A 415 -11.55 -9.95 6.57
N TYR A 416 -11.23 -9.40 5.41
CA TYR A 416 -10.03 -8.59 5.22
C TYR A 416 -10.21 -7.16 5.72
N LEU A 417 -9.09 -6.49 6.04
CA LEU A 417 -9.06 -5.08 6.45
C LEU A 417 -9.23 -4.15 5.26
N PHE A 418 -8.59 -4.46 4.13
CA PHE A 418 -8.56 -3.67 2.90
C PHE A 418 -8.83 -4.51 1.66
N ALA A 419 -9.12 -3.86 0.53
CA ALA A 419 -9.23 -4.48 -0.79
C ALA A 419 -8.36 -3.76 -1.83
N ASN A 420 -7.75 -4.53 -2.73
CA ASN A 420 -7.10 -4.03 -3.95
C ASN A 420 -7.73 -4.68 -5.18
N LYS A 421 -8.30 -3.93 -6.12
CA LYS A 421 -8.38 -2.45 -6.19
C LYS A 421 -9.74 -2.00 -6.69
N MET A 422 -10.16 -0.80 -6.31
CA MET A 422 -11.15 -0.03 -7.09
C MET A 422 -10.46 1.18 -7.70
N LEU A 423 -10.95 1.58 -8.86
CA LEU A 423 -10.42 2.65 -9.67
C LEU A 423 -11.58 3.55 -10.05
N ALA A 424 -11.50 4.84 -9.72
CA ALA A 424 -12.58 5.77 -10.01
C ALA A 424 -12.88 5.80 -11.52
N GLU A 425 -11.85 5.75 -12.35
CA GLU A 425 -11.96 5.72 -13.81
C GLU A 425 -12.73 4.49 -14.35
N ASN A 426 -12.85 3.42 -13.55
CA ASN A 426 -13.58 2.21 -13.91
C ASN A 426 -15.00 2.21 -13.34
N ASP A 427 -15.16 2.41 -12.03
CA ASP A 427 -16.45 2.32 -11.34
C ASP A 427 -16.50 3.20 -10.09
N TYR A 428 -17.00 4.43 -10.24
CA TYR A 428 -17.20 5.33 -9.11
C TYR A 428 -18.47 5.01 -8.33
N PHE A 429 -19.44 4.33 -8.95
CA PHE A 429 -20.62 3.86 -8.22
C PHE A 429 -20.19 2.86 -7.13
N ALA A 430 -19.27 1.95 -7.46
CA ALA A 430 -18.69 1.04 -6.48
C ALA A 430 -18.07 1.77 -5.28
N ILE A 431 -17.21 2.76 -5.55
CA ILE A 431 -16.48 3.52 -4.53
C ILE A 431 -17.43 4.35 -3.67
N SER A 432 -18.32 5.12 -4.30
CA SER A 432 -19.27 5.99 -3.59
C SER A 432 -20.27 5.18 -2.76
N CYS A 433 -20.82 4.08 -3.30
CA CYS A 433 -21.67 3.19 -2.54
C CYS A 433 -20.92 2.55 -1.36
N TRP A 434 -19.69 2.09 -1.57
CA TRP A 434 -18.89 1.51 -0.49
C TRP A 434 -18.57 2.52 0.61
N ALA A 435 -18.22 3.75 0.24
CA ALA A 435 -18.01 4.85 1.18
C ALA A 435 -19.25 5.13 2.02
N LYS A 436 -20.44 5.22 1.41
CA LYS A 436 -21.72 5.42 2.10
C LYS A 436 -22.00 4.29 3.09
N ILE A 437 -21.78 3.03 2.69
CA ILE A 437 -21.95 1.86 3.57
C ILE A 437 -21.02 1.96 4.79
N LEU A 438 -19.74 2.25 4.56
CA LEU A 438 -18.75 2.28 5.63
C LEU A 438 -18.99 3.47 6.57
N HIS A 439 -19.33 4.64 6.03
CA HIS A 439 -19.72 5.81 6.81
C HIS A 439 -20.96 5.53 7.68
N ASN A 440 -21.99 4.90 7.11
CA ASN A 440 -23.19 4.50 7.85
C ASN A 440 -22.86 3.51 8.98
N ARG A 441 -21.96 2.53 8.74
CA ARG A 441 -21.50 1.58 9.78
C ARG A 441 -20.70 2.25 10.90
N THR A 442 -20.01 3.35 10.61
CA THR A 442 -19.24 4.10 11.61
C THR A 442 -20.16 4.91 12.53
N HIS A 443 -21.22 5.53 11.99
CA HIS A 443 -22.02 6.52 12.73
C HIS A 443 -23.40 6.03 13.19
N ASN A 444 -23.98 5.02 12.54
CA ASN A 444 -25.30 4.51 12.91
C ASN A 444 -25.15 3.25 13.77
N HIS A 445 -25.53 3.36 15.04
CA HIS A 445 -25.35 2.32 16.05
C HIS A 445 -26.33 1.14 15.94
N ASP A 446 -27.43 1.28 15.19
CA ASP A 446 -28.53 0.29 15.14
C ASP A 446 -28.21 -1.03 14.42
N GLY A 447 -26.99 -1.20 13.90
CA GLY A 447 -26.58 -2.39 13.15
C GLY A 447 -25.17 -2.86 13.48
N HIS A 448 -24.79 -2.89 14.76
CA HIS A 448 -23.47 -3.36 15.21
C HIS A 448 -23.16 -4.75 14.66
N ARG A 449 -22.42 -4.79 13.55
CA ARG A 449 -21.86 -6.03 13.03
C ARG A 449 -20.77 -6.46 13.99
N HIS A 450 -21.03 -7.51 14.75
CA HIS A 450 -20.02 -8.09 15.62
C HIS A 450 -18.88 -8.62 14.74
N ILE A 451 -17.67 -8.12 14.97
CA ILE A 451 -16.46 -8.67 14.39
C ILE A 451 -16.15 -9.99 15.11
N ASP A 452 -15.99 -11.07 14.36
CA ASP A 452 -15.56 -12.36 14.89
C ASP A 452 -14.09 -12.29 15.30
N VAL A 453 -13.81 -11.71 16.47
CA VAL A 453 -12.46 -11.56 17.04
C VAL A 453 -11.82 -12.92 17.34
N GLU A 454 -12.62 -13.96 17.56
CA GLU A 454 -12.12 -15.31 17.80
C GLU A 454 -11.40 -15.84 16.55
N PHE A 455 -12.01 -15.71 15.36
CA PHE A 455 -11.38 -16.08 14.10
C PHE A 455 -9.98 -15.46 13.95
N TYR A 456 -9.84 -14.17 14.23
CA TYR A 456 -8.57 -13.45 14.12
C TYR A 456 -7.55 -13.87 15.18
N SER A 457 -8.00 -14.11 16.41
CA SER A 457 -7.12 -14.61 17.50
C SER A 457 -6.59 -16.03 17.26
N LEU A 458 -7.28 -16.81 16.42
CA LEU A 458 -6.94 -18.18 16.07
C LEU A 458 -6.10 -18.32 14.79
N LEU A 459 -5.73 -17.20 14.14
CA LEU A 459 -4.84 -17.23 12.99
C LEU A 459 -3.52 -17.94 13.36
N PRO A 460 -2.97 -18.80 12.48
CA PRO A 460 -1.69 -19.48 12.70
C PRO A 460 -0.57 -18.57 13.22
N SER A 461 -0.40 -17.37 12.67
CA SER A 461 0.61 -16.42 13.13
C SER A 461 0.40 -15.98 14.58
N VAL A 462 -0.86 -15.76 14.99
CA VAL A 462 -1.22 -15.35 16.35
C VAL A 462 -1.02 -16.51 17.33
N ARG A 463 -1.47 -17.71 16.96
CA ARG A 463 -1.24 -18.94 17.76
C ARG A 463 0.24 -19.25 17.95
N PHE A 464 1.05 -19.01 16.92
CA PHE A 464 2.50 -19.14 16.98
C PHE A 464 3.08 -18.14 17.98
N ASN A 465 2.76 -16.85 17.85
CA ASN A 465 3.30 -15.82 18.72
C ASN A 465 2.83 -15.94 20.18
N LYS A 466 1.58 -16.39 20.43
CA LYS A 466 1.06 -16.65 21.78
C LYS A 466 1.92 -17.65 22.58
N ASN A 467 2.57 -18.61 21.91
CA ASN A 467 3.45 -19.60 22.54
C ASN A 467 4.81 -19.67 21.82
N ARG A 468 5.36 -18.52 21.44
CA ARG A 468 6.54 -18.43 20.55
C ARG A 468 7.73 -19.26 21.03
N GLN A 469 8.09 -19.14 22.31
CA GLN A 469 9.22 -19.84 22.90
C GLN A 469 9.06 -21.37 22.79
N LYS A 470 7.87 -21.89 23.11
CA LYS A 470 7.53 -23.32 22.97
C LYS A 470 7.70 -23.80 21.53
N TRP A 471 7.16 -23.06 20.56
CA TRP A 471 7.23 -23.48 19.15
C TRP A 471 8.63 -23.34 18.56
N ARG A 472 9.42 -22.34 18.96
CA ARG A 472 10.81 -22.22 18.53
C ARG A 472 11.67 -23.40 19.01
N ALA A 473 11.43 -23.89 20.23
CA ALA A 473 12.11 -25.07 20.75
C ALA A 473 11.82 -26.35 19.93
N ASN A 474 10.65 -26.44 19.29
CA ASN A 474 10.31 -27.54 18.38
C ASN A 474 9.38 -27.07 17.24
N LEU A 475 9.96 -26.43 16.22
CA LEU A 475 9.21 -25.87 15.09
C LEU A 475 8.42 -26.94 14.31
N LYS A 476 8.88 -28.20 14.33
CA LYS A 476 8.21 -29.30 13.63
C LYS A 476 6.85 -29.63 14.24
N ALA A 477 6.65 -29.36 15.54
CA ALA A 477 5.39 -29.61 16.25
C ALA A 477 4.33 -28.53 16.00
N PHE A 478 4.69 -27.36 15.45
CA PHE A 478 3.71 -26.33 15.15
C PHE A 478 2.92 -26.70 13.90
N ASN A 479 1.58 -26.74 14.04
CA ASN A 479 0.68 -26.99 12.93
C ASN A 479 0.36 -25.69 12.20
N CYS A 480 0.94 -25.55 11.01
CA CYS A 480 0.53 -24.63 9.96
C CYS A 480 -0.76 -25.20 9.31
#